data_AF-A0A660Y911-F1
#
_entry.id   AF-A0A660Y911-F1
#
_cell.length_a   1.000
_cell.length_b   1.000
_cell.length_c   1.000
_cell.angle_alpha   90.00
_cell.angle_beta   90.00
_cell.angle_gamma   90.00
#
_symmetry.space_group_name_H-M   'P 1'
#
loop_
_entity.id
_entity.type
_entity.pdbx_description
1 polymer ?
#
loop_
_entity_poly.entity_id
_entity_poly.type
_entity_poly.pdbx_seq_one_letter_code
_entity_poly.pdbx_strand_id
1 'polypeptide(L)'
;MNKIYLAGIGFRPLDNGAKKVVLNSRIILASNRLFEVFKGYDEFEKVRDRIVVINNINEMVGFISSNLPSRTITLLASGDPLFFGIGRKLIAEFGKDRVEIFPDLSSIQVAFSRIKELWDDALFISLHGGATAAKSRGMGAVIEDIPELLEKHPKIAILTDKENNPAAIARGVLDAFPIAHLVSLSMHVCERLGYPDEKITEGTVEDIAEMSFSAPNVVIIQRAGCGTQIIDTHHPESETCAFDSDSPFGLRDDEIQHEKGMITKDEIRAVTIHKLRLPQKGIFWDIGAGSGAISIEAARLSPRLSVFAIERDEAQIAHIRENSTRFNLPNVEIIQGEAPEAVKGLPPP
;
A
#
# COMPACT_ATOMS: atom_id res chain seq x y z
N MET A 1 -25.06 30.52 8.05
CA MET A 1 -23.84 30.14 8.81
C MET A 1 -22.64 30.38 7.92
N ASN A 2 -21.53 30.92 8.45
CA ASN A 2 -20.32 31.13 7.67
C ASN A 2 -19.65 29.78 7.35
N LYS A 3 -19.13 29.66 6.13
CA LYS A 3 -18.39 28.49 5.67
C LYS A 3 -16.88 28.69 5.82
N ILE A 4 -16.18 27.58 5.98
CA ILE A 4 -14.73 27.44 5.84
C ILE A 4 -14.46 26.95 4.41
N TYR A 5 -13.66 27.67 3.66
CA TYR A 5 -13.23 27.26 2.33
C TYR A 5 -11.86 26.58 2.41
N LEU A 6 -11.70 25.45 1.74
CA LEU A 6 -10.41 24.77 1.57
C LEU A 6 -9.97 24.91 0.13
N ALA A 7 -8.91 25.68 -0.10
CA ALA A 7 -8.35 25.88 -1.43
C ALA A 7 -7.03 25.12 -1.56
N GLY A 8 -7.05 24.09 -2.40
CA GLY A 8 -5.86 23.38 -2.85
C GLY A 8 -4.98 24.28 -3.71
N ILE A 9 -3.68 24.24 -3.47
CA ILE A 9 -2.65 24.93 -4.25
C ILE A 9 -1.41 24.06 -4.45
N GLY A 10 -0.58 24.41 -5.43
CA GLY A 10 0.76 23.88 -5.61
C GLY A 10 1.13 23.57 -7.05
N PHE A 11 0.16 23.18 -7.89
CA PHE A 11 0.46 22.67 -9.24
C PHE A 11 -0.17 23.48 -10.36
N ARG A 12 -1.29 24.15 -10.10
CA ARG A 12 -1.98 24.96 -11.10
C ARG A 12 -2.37 26.33 -10.55
N PRO A 13 -2.59 27.32 -11.44
CA PRO A 13 -3.30 28.53 -11.07
C PRO A 13 -4.65 28.20 -10.43
N LEU A 14 -5.14 29.09 -9.57
CA LEU A 14 -6.46 28.92 -8.97
C LEU A 14 -7.54 28.90 -10.05
N ASP A 15 -8.44 27.92 -9.99
CA ASP A 15 -9.65 27.95 -10.80
C ASP A 15 -10.57 29.11 -10.37
N ASN A 16 -11.60 29.40 -11.16
CA ASN A 16 -12.50 30.52 -10.90
C ASN A 16 -13.20 30.43 -9.52
N GLY A 17 -13.50 29.22 -9.05
CA GLY A 17 -14.14 28.99 -7.75
C GLY A 17 -13.18 29.30 -6.60
N ALA A 18 -12.01 28.67 -6.62
CA ALA A 18 -10.94 28.84 -5.64
C ALA A 18 -10.49 30.31 -5.59
N LYS A 19 -10.29 30.93 -6.75
CA LYS A 19 -9.92 32.36 -6.88
C LYS A 19 -10.97 33.26 -6.24
N LYS A 20 -12.26 33.01 -6.51
CA LYS A 20 -13.35 33.80 -5.92
C LYS A 20 -13.35 33.71 -4.40
N VAL A 21 -13.18 32.53 -3.81
CA VAL A 21 -13.20 32.39 -2.35
C VAL A 21 -11.94 32.97 -1.71
N VAL A 22 -10.77 32.82 -2.33
CA VAL A 22 -9.51 33.43 -1.85
C VAL A 22 -9.61 34.95 -1.83
N LEU A 23 -10.07 35.58 -2.91
CA LEU A 23 -10.16 37.05 -3.00
C LEU A 23 -11.22 37.66 -2.06
N ASN A 24 -12.31 36.93 -1.78
CA ASN A 24 -13.42 37.41 -0.95
C ASN A 24 -13.32 37.00 0.53
N SER A 25 -12.41 36.09 0.87
CA SER A 25 -12.18 35.72 2.26
C SER A 25 -11.53 36.86 3.04
N ARG A 26 -12.03 37.04 4.27
CA ARG A 26 -11.52 38.06 5.19
C ARG A 26 -10.25 37.60 5.89
N ILE A 27 -10.07 36.29 6.03
CA ILE A 27 -8.85 35.66 6.52
C ILE A 27 -8.44 34.53 5.58
N ILE A 28 -7.16 34.48 5.25
CA ILE A 28 -6.55 33.37 4.53
C ILE A 28 -5.56 32.70 5.47
N LEU A 29 -5.77 31.44 5.79
CA LEU A 29 -4.87 30.65 6.62
C LEU A 29 -3.91 29.87 5.74
N ALA A 30 -2.64 29.85 6.14
CA ALA A 30 -1.61 29.05 5.47
C ALA A 30 -0.58 28.53 6.48
N SER A 31 0.05 27.39 6.18
CA SER A 31 1.32 27.04 6.82
C SER A 31 2.47 27.84 6.20
N ASN A 32 3.63 27.89 6.84
CA ASN A 32 4.80 28.60 6.31
C ASN A 32 5.17 28.14 4.90
N ARG A 33 5.14 26.82 4.65
CA ARG A 33 5.41 26.26 3.32
C ARG A 33 4.39 26.72 2.28
N LEU A 34 3.10 26.70 2.63
CA LEU A 34 2.04 27.10 1.69
C LEU A 34 2.00 28.61 1.48
N PHE A 35 2.42 29.41 2.47
CA PHE A 35 2.63 30.84 2.30
C PHE A 35 3.68 31.12 1.23
N GLU A 36 4.84 30.45 1.30
CA GLU A 36 5.90 30.60 0.29
C GLU A 36 5.44 30.16 -1.10
N VAL A 37 4.70 29.04 -1.20
CA VAL A 37 4.11 28.60 -2.47
C VAL A 37 3.11 29.64 -3.00
N PHE A 38 2.27 30.19 -2.13
CA PHE A 38 1.22 31.12 -2.51
C PHE A 38 1.76 32.48 -3.01
N LYS A 39 2.99 32.87 -2.65
CA LYS A 39 3.66 34.06 -3.23
C LYS A 39 3.77 33.99 -4.76
N GLY A 40 3.80 32.80 -5.34
CA GLY A 40 3.83 32.59 -6.78
C GLY A 40 2.48 32.77 -7.50
N TYR A 41 1.39 33.03 -6.77
CA TYR A 41 0.06 33.17 -7.33
C TYR A 41 -0.31 34.63 -7.60
N ASP A 42 -1.00 34.87 -8.72
CA ASP A 42 -1.47 36.21 -9.14
C ASP A 42 -2.35 36.91 -8.09
N GLU A 43 -3.03 36.13 -7.25
CA GLU A 43 -3.90 36.63 -6.19
C GLU A 43 -3.13 37.15 -4.97
N PHE A 44 -1.86 36.76 -4.79
CA PHE A 44 -1.09 37.00 -3.56
C PHE A 44 -1.09 38.47 -3.14
N GLU A 45 -0.64 39.37 -4.01
CA GLU A 45 -0.52 40.79 -3.69
C GLU A 45 -1.85 41.44 -3.30
N LYS A 46 -2.98 40.91 -3.80
CA LYS A 46 -4.32 41.43 -3.53
C LYS A 46 -4.84 41.04 -2.14
N VAL A 47 -4.26 39.99 -1.54
CA VAL A 47 -4.77 39.40 -0.30
C VAL A 47 -3.71 39.23 0.79
N ARG A 48 -2.44 39.59 0.52
CA ARG A 48 -1.31 39.40 1.43
C ARG A 48 -1.56 39.91 2.85
N ASP A 49 -2.25 41.03 2.99
CA ASP A 49 -2.58 41.67 4.28
C ASP A 49 -3.60 40.87 5.11
N ARG A 50 -4.26 39.89 4.49
CA ARG A 50 -5.27 39.01 5.11
C ARG A 50 -4.74 37.62 5.42
N ILE A 51 -3.48 37.34 5.06
CA ILE A 51 -2.87 36.03 5.27
C ILE A 51 -2.37 35.93 6.71
N VAL A 52 -2.78 34.86 7.40
CA VAL A 52 -2.34 34.52 8.74
C VAL A 52 -1.65 33.16 8.69
N VAL A 53 -0.37 33.13 9.09
CA VAL A 53 0.45 31.92 9.06
C VAL A 53 0.33 31.17 10.39
N ILE A 54 -0.19 29.94 10.35
CA ILE A 54 -0.31 29.06 11.51
C ILE A 54 0.16 27.67 11.12
N ASN A 55 1.21 27.17 11.79
CA ASN A 55 1.81 25.86 11.49
C ASN A 55 1.24 24.73 12.34
N ASN A 56 0.82 25.04 13.58
CA ASN A 56 0.25 24.05 14.48
C ASN A 56 -1.23 23.82 14.13
N ILE A 57 -1.60 22.55 13.91
CA ILE A 57 -2.96 22.19 13.51
C ILE A 57 -4.00 22.54 14.59
N ASN A 58 -3.68 22.32 15.87
CA ASN A 58 -4.62 22.60 16.96
C ASN A 58 -4.84 24.11 17.14
N GLU A 59 -3.77 24.90 17.04
CA GLU A 59 -3.87 26.36 17.04
C GLU A 59 -4.70 26.86 15.86
N MET A 60 -4.52 26.28 14.67
CA MET A 60 -5.29 26.62 13.48
C MET A 60 -6.79 26.30 13.66
N VAL A 61 -7.13 25.13 14.22
CA VAL A 61 -8.52 24.78 14.54
C VAL A 61 -9.13 25.73 15.59
N GLY A 62 -8.37 26.08 16.63
CA GLY A 62 -8.80 27.05 17.65
C GLY A 62 -9.02 28.45 17.07
N PHE A 63 -8.14 28.87 16.16
CA PHE A 63 -8.25 30.14 15.45
C PHE A 63 -9.48 30.18 14.55
N ILE A 64 -9.74 29.10 13.79
CA ILE A 64 -10.95 28.98 12.96
C ILE A 64 -12.19 29.09 13.85
N SER A 65 -12.26 28.32 14.94
CA SER A 65 -13.41 28.32 15.85
C SER A 65 -13.73 29.71 16.40
N SER A 66 -12.70 30.48 16.75
CA SER A 66 -12.84 31.83 17.30
C SER A 66 -13.28 32.87 16.27
N ASN A 67 -12.96 32.68 14.99
CA ASN A 67 -13.19 33.68 13.94
C ASN A 67 -14.37 33.36 13.01
N LEU A 68 -14.75 32.09 12.88
CA LEU A 68 -15.79 31.62 11.96
C LEU A 68 -17.16 32.31 12.16
N PRO A 69 -17.62 32.65 13.38
CA PRO A 69 -18.93 33.28 13.57
C PRO A 69 -19.08 34.64 12.86
N SER A 70 -17.98 35.35 12.58
CA SER A 70 -18.03 36.73 12.05
C SER A 70 -17.23 36.94 10.76
N ARG A 71 -16.45 35.94 10.31
CA ARG A 71 -15.54 36.08 9.17
C ARG A 71 -15.60 34.87 8.23
N THR A 72 -15.45 35.14 6.94
CA THR A 72 -15.15 34.14 5.91
C THR A 72 -13.67 33.77 5.99
N ILE A 73 -13.39 32.46 6.04
CA ILE A 73 -12.04 31.92 6.19
C ILE A 73 -11.75 30.99 5.02
N THR A 74 -10.64 31.22 4.32
CA THR A 74 -10.07 30.25 3.38
C THR A 74 -8.82 29.65 4.01
N LEU A 75 -8.72 28.33 4.12
CA LEU A 75 -7.48 27.62 4.45
C LEU A 75 -6.84 27.12 3.16
N LEU A 76 -5.59 27.52 2.91
CA LEU A 76 -4.77 26.96 1.85
C LEU A 76 -4.30 25.56 2.24
N ALA A 77 -4.39 24.63 1.30
CA ALA A 77 -3.95 23.25 1.45
C ALA A 77 -3.04 22.84 0.27
N SER A 78 -2.17 21.87 0.50
CA SER A 78 -1.28 21.34 -0.55
C SER A 78 -2.06 20.35 -1.42
N GLY A 79 -2.16 20.59 -2.73
CA GLY A 79 -2.88 19.71 -3.66
C GLY A 79 -4.35 19.53 -3.28
N ASP A 80 -4.86 18.31 -3.30
CA ASP A 80 -6.24 18.00 -2.90
C ASP A 80 -6.39 18.00 -1.35
N PRO A 81 -7.24 18.88 -0.76
CA PRO A 81 -7.49 18.91 0.68
C PRO A 81 -8.05 17.62 1.28
N LEU A 82 -8.69 16.75 0.48
CA LEU A 82 -9.32 15.50 0.90
C LEU A 82 -8.41 14.28 0.74
N PHE A 83 -7.40 14.33 -0.12
CA PHE A 83 -6.49 13.21 -0.35
C PHE A 83 -5.33 13.25 0.65
N PHE A 84 -5.48 12.51 1.76
CA PHE A 84 -4.55 12.53 2.91
C PHE A 84 -4.30 13.94 3.51
N GLY A 85 -5.18 14.90 3.21
CA GLY A 85 -5.04 16.30 3.56
C GLY A 85 -5.78 16.72 4.84
N ILE A 86 -5.77 18.02 5.09
CA ILE A 86 -6.37 18.64 6.29
C ILE A 86 -7.90 18.63 6.28
N GLY A 87 -8.53 18.40 5.12
CA GLY A 87 -9.98 18.38 4.97
C GLY A 87 -10.65 17.36 5.88
N ARG A 88 -10.05 16.19 6.10
CA ARG A 88 -10.56 15.18 7.05
C ARG A 88 -10.75 15.76 8.45
N LYS A 89 -9.74 16.46 8.97
CA LYS A 89 -9.77 17.03 10.32
C LYS A 89 -10.83 18.13 10.41
N LEU A 90 -10.89 19.03 9.44
CA LEU A 90 -11.87 20.12 9.46
C LEU A 90 -13.31 19.64 9.29
N ILE A 91 -13.56 18.65 8.45
CA ILE A 91 -14.89 18.05 8.32
C ILE A 91 -15.31 17.39 9.63
N ALA A 92 -14.40 16.67 10.30
CA ALA A 92 -14.68 16.04 11.59
C ALA A 92 -14.99 17.07 12.69
N GLU A 93 -14.25 18.18 12.75
CA GLU A 93 -14.43 19.20 13.79
C GLU A 93 -15.61 20.15 13.53
N PHE A 94 -15.80 20.57 12.28
CA PHE A 94 -16.75 21.65 11.94
C PHE A 94 -18.02 21.16 11.24
N GLY A 95 -18.05 19.92 10.75
CA GLY A 95 -19.16 19.32 10.02
C GLY A 95 -19.12 19.59 8.51
N LYS A 96 -19.67 18.65 7.72
CA LYS A 96 -19.66 18.69 6.25
C LYS A 96 -20.29 19.97 5.69
N ASP A 97 -21.40 20.43 6.26
CA ASP A 97 -22.14 21.60 5.74
C ASP A 97 -21.39 22.93 5.89
N ARG A 98 -20.37 22.97 6.77
CA ARG A 98 -19.57 24.17 7.02
C ARG A 98 -18.25 24.18 6.26
N VAL A 99 -17.90 23.12 5.53
CA VAL A 99 -16.64 23.01 4.81
C VAL A 99 -16.93 22.89 3.32
N GLU A 100 -16.36 23.79 2.52
CA GLU A 100 -16.46 23.79 1.07
C GLU A 100 -15.07 23.69 0.45
N ILE A 101 -14.91 22.84 -0.55
CA ILE A 101 -13.61 22.31 -0.97
C ILE A 101 -13.37 22.60 -2.44
N PHE A 102 -12.20 23.15 -2.73
CA PHE A 102 -11.70 23.45 -4.06
C PHE A 102 -10.36 22.71 -4.22
N PRO A 103 -10.33 21.53 -4.85
CA PRO A 103 -9.12 20.73 -4.96
C PRO A 103 -8.16 21.26 -6.03
N ASP A 104 -6.86 21.08 -5.82
CA ASP A 104 -5.86 21.08 -6.89
C ASP A 104 -5.36 19.64 -7.12
N LEU A 105 -4.44 19.42 -8.06
CA LEU A 105 -3.84 18.10 -8.32
C LEU A 105 -3.15 17.58 -7.04
N SER A 106 -3.33 16.30 -6.73
CA SER A 106 -2.51 15.64 -5.71
C SER A 106 -1.09 15.41 -6.22
N SER A 107 -0.12 15.34 -5.31
CA SER A 107 1.26 14.99 -5.68
C SER A 107 1.38 13.60 -6.32
N ILE A 108 0.49 12.68 -5.97
CA ILE A 108 0.43 11.33 -6.58
C ILE A 108 0.01 11.42 -8.05
N GLN A 109 -1.04 12.17 -8.37
CA GLN A 109 -1.46 12.38 -9.77
C GLN A 109 -0.33 13.00 -10.60
N VAL A 110 0.37 13.98 -10.04
CA VAL A 110 1.51 14.62 -10.72
C VAL A 110 2.66 13.63 -10.88
N ALA A 111 3.00 12.85 -9.85
CA ALA A 111 4.06 11.83 -9.92
C ALA A 111 3.80 10.83 -11.04
N PHE A 112 2.60 10.23 -11.07
CA PHE A 112 2.19 9.29 -12.13
C PHE A 112 2.24 9.91 -13.52
N SER A 113 1.76 11.15 -13.65
CA SER A 113 1.87 11.88 -14.92
C SER A 113 3.32 12.09 -15.37
N ARG A 114 4.26 12.27 -14.44
CA ARG A 114 5.68 12.47 -14.77
C ARG A 114 6.39 11.19 -15.17
N ILE A 115 6.13 10.10 -14.44
CA ILE A 115 6.71 8.79 -14.74
C ILE A 115 5.96 8.07 -15.88
N LYS A 116 4.85 8.67 -16.37
CA LYS A 116 4.01 8.17 -17.47
C LYS A 116 3.41 6.79 -17.20
N GLU A 117 3.06 6.55 -15.95
CA GLU A 117 2.45 5.32 -15.50
C GLU A 117 0.95 5.49 -15.30
N LEU A 118 0.20 4.43 -15.59
CA LEU A 118 -1.19 4.32 -15.17
C LEU A 118 -1.26 4.24 -13.64
N TRP A 119 -2.36 4.71 -13.07
CA TRP A 119 -2.50 4.85 -11.62
C TRP A 119 -3.83 4.33 -11.08
N ASP A 120 -4.73 3.91 -11.98
CA ASP A 120 -6.02 3.30 -11.67
C ASP A 120 -5.89 1.89 -11.04
N ASP A 121 -4.71 1.28 -11.14
CA ASP A 121 -4.33 0.00 -10.54
C ASP A 121 -3.46 0.14 -9.27
N ALA A 122 -3.13 1.38 -8.88
CA ALA A 122 -2.22 1.66 -7.78
C ALA A 122 -2.94 1.69 -6.42
N LEU A 123 -2.33 1.07 -5.41
CA LEU A 123 -2.71 1.28 -4.02
C LEU A 123 -2.09 2.59 -3.50
N PHE A 124 -2.90 3.43 -2.85
CA PHE A 124 -2.40 4.67 -2.23
C PHE A 124 -2.29 4.53 -0.72
N ILE A 125 -1.09 4.78 -0.19
CA ILE A 125 -0.85 4.81 1.25
C ILE A 125 -0.15 6.09 1.68
N SER A 126 -0.31 6.45 2.96
CA SER A 126 0.43 7.55 3.56
C SER A 126 1.08 7.06 4.85
N LEU A 127 2.40 7.15 4.88
CA LEU A 127 3.20 6.89 6.09
C LEU A 127 3.32 8.15 6.95
N HIS A 128 2.68 9.24 6.53
CA HIS A 128 2.76 10.53 7.20
C HIS A 128 1.88 10.56 8.45
N GLY A 129 2.49 10.86 9.59
CA GLY A 129 1.79 11.05 10.87
C GLY A 129 2.12 10.03 11.96
N GLY A 130 2.95 9.02 11.68
CA GLY A 130 3.49 8.10 12.70
C GLY A 130 2.64 6.85 12.99
N ALA A 131 3.27 5.87 13.65
CA ALA A 131 2.89 4.45 13.75
C ALA A 131 1.68 4.10 14.65
N THR A 132 0.80 5.05 14.96
CA THR A 132 -0.41 4.76 15.76
C THR A 132 -1.66 5.13 14.98
N ALA A 133 -2.72 4.32 15.09
CA ALA A 133 -4.01 4.55 14.42
C ALA A 133 -4.59 5.96 14.70
N ALA A 134 -4.25 6.57 15.84
CA ALA A 134 -4.65 7.93 16.22
C ALA A 134 -3.89 9.05 15.47
N LYS A 135 -2.70 8.77 14.94
CA LYS A 135 -1.87 9.75 14.23
C LYS A 135 -1.72 9.47 12.73
N SER A 136 -2.03 8.26 12.26
CA SER A 136 -1.97 7.91 10.85
C SER A 136 -3.03 8.65 10.02
N ARG A 137 -2.62 9.29 8.92
CA ARG A 137 -3.56 9.78 7.91
C ARG A 137 -3.89 8.62 6.96
N GLY A 138 -4.96 7.87 7.21
CA GLY A 138 -5.45 6.86 6.25
C GLY A 138 -5.49 5.45 6.83
N MET A 139 -5.09 4.46 6.03
CA MET A 139 -5.14 3.03 6.39
C MET A 139 -4.22 2.62 7.55
N GLY A 140 -3.43 3.54 8.14
CA GLY A 140 -2.55 3.18 9.25
C GLY A 140 -1.36 2.32 8.86
N ALA A 141 -1.02 2.28 7.56
CA ALA A 141 0.10 1.50 7.07
C ALA A 141 1.43 1.98 7.65
N VAL A 142 2.28 1.03 7.98
CA VAL A 142 3.69 1.23 8.36
C VAL A 142 4.61 0.62 7.30
N ILE A 143 5.91 0.85 7.40
CA ILE A 143 6.88 0.34 6.42
C ILE A 143 6.83 -1.20 6.35
N GLU A 144 6.60 -1.85 7.49
CA GLU A 144 6.53 -3.30 7.64
C GLU A 144 5.34 -3.93 6.89
N ASP A 145 4.31 -3.15 6.55
CA ASP A 145 3.17 -3.63 5.76
C ASP A 145 3.46 -3.65 4.26
N ILE A 146 4.43 -2.85 3.79
CA ILE A 146 4.71 -2.65 2.35
C ILE A 146 4.98 -3.96 1.60
N PRO A 147 5.76 -4.92 2.13
CA PRO A 147 5.99 -6.20 1.46
C PRO A 147 4.69 -6.96 1.18
N GLU A 148 3.81 -7.12 2.18
CA GLU A 148 2.51 -7.80 2.01
C GLU A 148 1.60 -7.05 1.02
N LEU A 149 1.67 -5.72 1.00
CA LEU A 149 0.92 -4.92 0.05
C LEU A 149 1.45 -5.10 -1.39
N LEU A 150 2.76 -5.26 -1.59
CA LEU A 150 3.38 -5.49 -2.91
C LEU A 150 3.09 -6.90 -3.47
N GLU A 151 2.78 -7.87 -2.60
CA GLU A 151 2.28 -9.17 -3.04
C GLU A 151 0.86 -9.06 -3.63
N LYS A 152 0.02 -8.20 -3.05
CA LYS A 152 -1.41 -8.05 -3.38
C LYS A 152 -1.70 -7.00 -4.44
N HIS A 153 -0.81 -6.03 -4.60
CA HIS A 153 -0.99 -4.90 -5.50
C HIS A 153 0.21 -4.77 -6.43
N PRO A 154 -0.01 -4.58 -7.75
CA PRO A 154 1.07 -4.46 -8.72
C PRO A 154 1.90 -3.18 -8.49
N LYS A 155 1.30 -2.18 -7.84
CA LYS A 155 1.82 -0.83 -7.69
C LYS A 155 1.32 -0.17 -6.42
N ILE A 156 2.21 0.51 -5.72
CA ILE A 156 1.89 1.26 -4.51
C ILE A 156 2.48 2.67 -4.63
N ALA A 157 1.67 3.69 -4.37
CA ALA A 157 2.10 5.07 -4.26
C ALA A 157 2.04 5.54 -2.79
N ILE A 158 3.14 6.10 -2.30
CA ILE A 158 3.41 6.32 -0.90
C ILE A 158 3.70 7.81 -0.66
N LEU A 159 2.88 8.44 0.19
CA LEU A 159 3.20 9.75 0.76
C LEU A 159 4.12 9.58 1.98
N THR A 160 5.26 10.26 1.96
CA THR A 160 6.35 10.10 2.93
C THR A 160 6.35 11.16 4.03
N ASP A 161 7.23 10.99 5.00
CA ASP A 161 7.60 12.05 5.95
C ASP A 161 9.11 12.06 6.21
N LYS A 162 9.54 12.75 7.29
CA LYS A 162 10.96 12.88 7.63
C LYS A 162 11.57 11.54 8.08
N GLU A 163 10.79 10.72 8.78
CA GLU A 163 11.22 9.43 9.34
C GLU A 163 11.00 8.33 8.31
N ASN A 164 9.78 8.24 7.77
CA ASN A 164 9.36 7.32 6.72
C ASN A 164 9.70 7.87 5.33
N ASN A 165 10.98 8.14 5.11
CA ASN A 165 11.53 8.69 3.87
C ASN A 165 11.84 7.58 2.83
N PRO A 166 12.17 7.92 1.57
CA PRO A 166 12.37 6.92 0.52
C PRO A 166 13.44 5.87 0.83
N ALA A 167 14.56 6.27 1.45
CA ALA A 167 15.62 5.35 1.82
C ALA A 167 15.20 4.40 2.96
N ALA A 168 14.42 4.89 3.93
CA ALA A 168 13.87 4.06 5.01
C ALA A 168 12.85 3.03 4.48
N ILE A 169 11.99 3.46 3.55
CA ILE A 169 11.04 2.58 2.86
C ILE A 169 11.79 1.48 2.09
N ALA A 170 12.79 1.87 1.30
CA ALA A 170 13.59 0.92 0.53
C ALA A 170 14.25 -0.13 1.43
N ARG A 171 14.91 0.29 2.52
CA ARG A 171 15.50 -0.65 3.50
C ARG A 171 14.48 -1.61 4.10
N GLY A 172 13.29 -1.12 4.49
CA GLY A 172 12.25 -2.00 5.01
C GLY A 172 11.74 -3.04 3.99
N VAL A 173 11.77 -2.71 2.70
CA VAL A 173 11.47 -3.67 1.62
C VAL A 173 12.62 -4.68 1.45
N LEU A 174 13.88 -4.24 1.50
CA LEU A 174 15.05 -5.14 1.43
C LEU A 174 15.09 -6.16 2.57
N ASP A 175 14.78 -5.73 3.79
CA ASP A 175 14.83 -6.58 4.99
C ASP A 175 13.77 -7.69 4.97
N ALA A 176 12.70 -7.52 4.19
CA ALA A 176 11.54 -8.40 4.19
C ALA A 176 11.48 -9.39 3.02
N PHE A 177 12.12 -9.10 1.88
CA PHE A 177 12.08 -9.96 0.70
C PHE A 177 13.40 -10.72 0.48
N PRO A 178 13.35 -12.01 0.09
CA PRO A 178 14.49 -12.68 -0.51
C PRO A 178 14.92 -11.96 -1.80
N ILE A 179 16.24 -11.94 -2.09
CA ILE A 179 16.84 -11.25 -3.24
C ILE A 179 16.12 -11.51 -4.57
N ALA A 180 15.62 -12.73 -4.79
CA ALA A 180 14.91 -13.10 -6.01
C ALA A 180 13.63 -12.28 -6.27
N HIS A 181 12.94 -11.80 -5.23
CA HIS A 181 11.74 -10.96 -5.37
C HIS A 181 12.08 -9.49 -5.64
N LEU A 182 13.23 -9.02 -5.15
CA LEU A 182 13.68 -7.62 -5.28
C LEU A 182 14.03 -7.24 -6.72
N VAL A 183 14.59 -8.18 -7.50
CA VAL A 183 14.96 -7.98 -8.92
C VAL A 183 13.75 -7.60 -9.78
N SER A 184 12.55 -7.96 -9.34
CA SER A 184 11.30 -7.66 -10.04
C SER A 184 10.65 -6.33 -9.63
N LEU A 185 11.29 -5.50 -8.80
CA LEU A 185 10.72 -4.24 -8.33
C LEU A 185 11.49 -3.04 -8.88
N SER A 186 10.78 -1.97 -9.22
CA SER A 186 11.34 -0.65 -9.47
C SER A 186 10.73 0.39 -8.53
N MET A 187 11.56 1.35 -8.14
CA MET A 187 11.18 2.46 -7.28
C MET A 187 11.37 3.78 -8.02
N HIS A 188 10.37 4.64 -7.93
CA HIS A 188 10.42 6.03 -8.36
C HIS A 188 10.30 6.93 -7.16
N VAL A 189 11.26 7.84 -6.99
CA VAL A 189 11.22 8.91 -5.99
C VAL A 189 11.03 10.23 -6.71
N CYS A 190 9.87 10.85 -6.50
CA CYS A 190 9.52 12.13 -7.10
C CYS A 190 9.66 13.22 -6.03
N GLU A 191 10.76 13.96 -6.12
CA GLU A 191 11.16 15.04 -5.20
C GLU A 191 10.62 16.38 -5.69
N ARG A 192 10.11 17.18 -4.77
CA ARG A 192 9.77 18.59 -5.00
C ARG A 192 8.95 18.83 -6.28
N LEU A 193 7.97 17.96 -6.52
CA LEU A 193 7.04 18.10 -7.62
C LEU A 193 6.41 19.50 -7.63
N GLY A 194 6.42 20.15 -8.80
CA GLY A 194 5.91 21.50 -9.04
C GLY A 194 6.85 22.65 -8.64
N TYR A 195 8.00 22.36 -8.00
CA TYR A 195 8.99 23.38 -7.66
C TYR A 195 10.09 23.49 -8.74
N PRO A 196 10.87 24.60 -8.77
CA PRO A 196 11.93 24.78 -9.77
C PRO A 196 13.03 23.70 -9.76
N ASP A 197 13.22 23.05 -8.61
CA ASP A 197 14.16 21.96 -8.38
C ASP A 197 13.45 20.59 -8.27
N GLU A 198 12.33 20.43 -8.99
CA GLU A 198 11.68 19.13 -9.20
C GLU A 198 12.69 18.11 -9.73
N LYS A 199 12.72 16.93 -9.12
CA LYS A 199 13.62 15.84 -9.53
C LYS A 199 12.91 14.50 -9.42
N ILE A 200 13.14 13.65 -10.41
CA ILE A 200 12.60 12.29 -10.43
C ILE A 200 13.79 11.35 -10.54
N THR A 201 13.86 10.42 -9.59
CA THR A 201 14.88 9.37 -9.56
C THR A 201 14.18 8.03 -9.71
N GLU A 202 14.58 7.25 -10.71
CA GLU A 202 14.21 5.85 -10.87
C GLU A 202 15.41 4.98 -10.46
N GLY A 203 15.17 3.89 -9.75
CA GLY A 203 16.22 2.97 -9.33
C GLY A 203 15.68 1.67 -8.77
N THR A 204 16.60 0.75 -8.51
CA THR A 204 16.31 -0.48 -7.76
C THR A 204 16.04 -0.15 -6.28
N VAL A 205 15.49 -1.10 -5.54
CA VAL A 205 15.27 -0.92 -4.10
C VAL A 205 16.62 -0.70 -3.39
N GLU A 206 17.65 -1.43 -3.81
CA GLU A 206 19.02 -1.33 -3.31
C GLU A 206 19.62 0.06 -3.54
N ASP A 207 19.49 0.59 -4.76
CA ASP A 207 20.01 1.92 -5.09
C ASP A 207 19.34 3.00 -4.24
N ILE A 208 18.01 2.97 -4.15
CA ILE A 208 17.23 3.97 -3.41
C ILE A 208 17.54 3.92 -1.91
N ALA A 209 17.85 2.74 -1.35
CA ALA A 209 18.20 2.57 0.06
C ALA A 209 19.47 3.33 0.48
N GLU A 210 20.41 3.54 -0.45
CA GLU A 210 21.69 4.21 -0.22
C GLU A 210 21.69 5.69 -0.62
N MET A 211 20.57 6.21 -1.11
CA MET A 211 20.43 7.58 -1.56
C MET A 211 19.80 8.51 -0.50
N SER A 212 19.90 9.82 -0.76
CA SER A 212 19.22 10.85 0.02
C SER A 212 18.36 11.71 -0.89
N PHE A 213 17.23 12.19 -0.34
CA PHE A 213 16.18 12.84 -1.12
C PHE A 213 15.66 14.09 -0.41
N SER A 214 15.33 15.11 -1.20
CA SER A 214 14.74 16.36 -0.77
C SER A 214 13.26 16.18 -0.43
N ALA A 215 12.78 16.96 0.54
CA ALA A 215 11.36 17.01 0.91
C ALA A 215 10.67 18.25 0.30
N PRO A 216 9.36 18.18 -0.01
CA PRO A 216 8.52 16.99 0.02
C PRO A 216 8.84 16.03 -1.12
N ASN A 217 8.61 14.73 -0.91
CA ASN A 217 8.72 13.71 -1.96
C ASN A 217 7.57 12.70 -1.86
N VAL A 218 7.40 11.92 -2.92
CA VAL A 218 6.51 10.75 -2.96
C VAL A 218 7.27 9.58 -3.56
N VAL A 219 6.92 8.37 -3.14
CA VAL A 219 7.54 7.13 -3.63
C VAL A 219 6.50 6.31 -4.36
N ILE A 220 6.85 5.77 -5.52
CA ILE A 220 6.05 4.77 -6.24
C ILE A 220 6.90 3.50 -6.33
N ILE A 221 6.36 2.39 -5.87
CA ILE A 221 6.98 1.06 -5.99
C ILE A 221 6.08 0.24 -6.90
N GLN A 222 6.67 -0.39 -7.93
CA GLN A 222 5.93 -1.22 -8.87
C GLN A 222 6.75 -2.42 -9.31
N ARG A 223 6.08 -3.45 -9.84
CA ARG A 223 6.78 -4.57 -10.48
C ARG A 223 7.39 -4.13 -11.81
N ALA A 224 8.66 -4.44 -12.04
CA ALA A 224 9.37 -4.22 -13.28
C ALA A 224 8.61 -4.91 -14.43
N GLY A 225 8.39 -4.18 -15.52
CA GLY A 225 7.63 -4.68 -16.68
C GLY A 225 6.10 -4.54 -16.58
N CYS A 226 5.56 -3.94 -15.51
CA CYS A 226 4.13 -3.66 -15.39
C CYS A 226 3.64 -2.45 -16.22
N GLY A 227 4.53 -1.82 -17.00
CA GLY A 227 4.19 -0.73 -17.90
C GLY A 227 3.40 -1.23 -19.11
N THR A 228 2.23 -0.62 -19.35
CA THR A 228 1.35 -0.78 -20.54
C THR A 228 1.57 -2.06 -21.35
N GLN A 229 1.17 -3.20 -20.78
CA GLN A 229 0.62 -4.23 -21.65
C GLN A 229 -0.71 -3.68 -22.13
N ILE A 230 -0.70 -3.11 -23.33
CA ILE A 230 -1.93 -2.96 -24.11
C ILE A 230 -2.50 -4.37 -24.17
N ILE A 231 -3.60 -4.60 -23.47
CA ILE A 231 -4.39 -5.81 -23.64
C ILE A 231 -4.82 -5.76 -25.11
N ASP A 232 -4.10 -6.50 -25.95
CA ASP A 232 -4.40 -6.58 -27.37
C ASP A 232 -5.68 -7.39 -27.50
N THR A 233 -6.82 -6.68 -27.48
CA THR A 233 -8.16 -7.27 -27.55
C THR A 233 -8.50 -7.76 -28.97
N HIS A 234 -7.50 -7.96 -29.84
CA HIS A 234 -7.66 -8.30 -31.26
C HIS A 234 -6.98 -9.61 -31.68
N HIS A 235 -6.93 -10.60 -30.80
CA HIS A 235 -6.77 -12.00 -31.22
C HIS A 235 -7.83 -12.91 -30.60
N PRO A 236 -9.02 -13.04 -31.23
CA PRO A 236 -9.81 -14.25 -31.09
C PRO A 236 -9.09 -15.35 -31.89
N GLU A 237 -9.13 -16.59 -31.40
CA GLU A 237 -8.60 -17.79 -32.08
C GLU A 237 -7.10 -18.12 -31.84
N SER A 238 -6.75 -18.36 -30.58
CA SER A 238 -5.93 -19.55 -30.29
C SER A 238 -6.39 -20.18 -28.98
N GLU A 239 -7.08 -21.31 -29.12
CA GLU A 239 -7.50 -22.19 -28.04
C GLU A 239 -6.28 -22.77 -27.32
N THR A 240 -5.86 -22.10 -26.27
CA THR A 240 -5.97 -22.61 -24.91
C THR A 240 -6.08 -21.39 -24.03
N CYS A 241 -7.20 -21.23 -23.32
CA CYS A 241 -7.16 -20.46 -22.09
C CYS A 241 -6.26 -21.25 -21.14
N ALA A 242 -4.94 -21.11 -21.28
CA ALA A 242 -4.07 -21.22 -20.14
C ALA A 242 -4.59 -20.15 -19.19
N PHE A 243 -5.45 -20.58 -18.27
CA PHE A 243 -5.45 -19.97 -16.96
C PHE A 243 -3.98 -19.96 -16.57
N ASP A 244 -3.32 -18.81 -16.67
CA ASP A 244 -2.04 -18.60 -16.02
C ASP A 244 -2.29 -18.98 -14.56
N SER A 245 -1.86 -20.20 -14.21
CA SER A 245 -2.24 -20.88 -12.99
C SER A 245 -1.35 -20.39 -11.84
N ASP A 246 -1.33 -19.07 -11.65
CA ASP A 246 -0.80 -18.41 -10.47
C ASP A 246 -1.81 -18.47 -9.31
N SER A 247 -2.93 -19.19 -9.46
CA SER A 247 -3.80 -19.48 -8.34
C SER A 247 -3.02 -20.30 -7.29
N PRO A 248 -2.89 -19.78 -6.05
CA PRO A 248 -2.25 -20.52 -4.96
C PRO A 248 -3.09 -21.71 -4.47
N PHE A 249 -4.26 -21.94 -5.07
CA PHE A 249 -5.21 -22.99 -4.72
C PHE A 249 -5.70 -23.76 -5.95
N GLY A 250 -5.90 -25.07 -5.77
CA GLY A 250 -6.50 -25.96 -6.76
C GLY A 250 -5.49 -26.83 -7.51
N LEU A 251 -4.47 -27.36 -6.81
CA LEU A 251 -3.61 -28.39 -7.42
C LEU A 251 -4.47 -29.57 -7.88
N ARG A 252 -4.15 -30.17 -9.01
CA ARG A 252 -4.72 -31.45 -9.44
C ARG A 252 -3.99 -32.62 -8.82
N ASP A 253 -4.63 -33.78 -8.83
CA ASP A 253 -4.05 -35.02 -8.28
C ASP A 253 -2.72 -35.42 -8.93
N ASP A 254 -2.56 -35.20 -10.24
CA ASP A 254 -1.35 -35.50 -11.01
C ASP A 254 -0.22 -34.49 -10.79
N GLU A 255 -0.52 -33.35 -10.17
CA GLU A 255 0.47 -32.34 -9.79
C GLU A 255 1.13 -32.65 -8.45
N ILE A 256 0.53 -33.52 -7.62
CA ILE A 256 1.05 -33.92 -6.31
C ILE A 256 1.61 -35.33 -6.43
N GLN A 257 2.89 -35.51 -6.10
CA GLN A 257 3.49 -36.83 -6.04
C GLN A 257 2.80 -37.66 -4.96
N HIS A 258 2.36 -38.86 -5.35
CA HIS A 258 1.69 -39.82 -4.48
C HIS A 258 1.84 -41.23 -5.08
N GLU A 259 1.60 -42.27 -4.28
CA GLU A 259 1.62 -43.65 -4.75
C GLU A 259 0.25 -44.32 -4.61
N LYS A 260 -0.07 -45.25 -5.53
CA LYS A 260 -1.28 -46.11 -5.48
C LYS A 260 -2.61 -45.35 -5.30
N GLY A 261 -2.67 -44.09 -5.75
CA GLY A 261 -3.86 -43.24 -5.56
C GLY A 261 -4.12 -42.83 -4.11
N MET A 262 -3.16 -43.03 -3.19
CA MET A 262 -3.24 -42.61 -1.79
C MET A 262 -3.03 -41.10 -1.66
N ILE A 263 -4.05 -40.36 -2.07
CA ILE A 263 -4.10 -38.90 -2.04
C ILE A 263 -5.51 -38.45 -1.69
N THR A 264 -5.63 -37.37 -0.93
CA THR A 264 -6.90 -36.66 -0.79
C THR A 264 -7.23 -36.00 -2.13
N LYS A 265 -8.22 -36.54 -2.84
CA LYS A 265 -8.67 -36.08 -4.16
C LYS A 265 -8.93 -34.57 -4.21
N ASP A 266 -8.63 -33.94 -5.33
CA ASP A 266 -8.66 -32.47 -5.49
C ASP A 266 -9.98 -31.82 -5.01
N GLU A 267 -11.14 -32.39 -5.31
CA GLU A 267 -12.44 -31.89 -4.87
C GLU A 267 -12.66 -32.05 -3.35
N ILE A 268 -12.13 -33.14 -2.77
CA ILE A 268 -12.19 -33.40 -1.32
C ILE A 268 -11.23 -32.47 -0.58
N ARG A 269 -10.03 -32.26 -1.13
CA ARG A 269 -9.04 -31.33 -0.63
C ARG A 269 -9.59 -29.92 -0.62
N ALA A 270 -10.27 -29.50 -1.70
CA ALA A 270 -10.87 -28.18 -1.78
C ALA A 270 -11.93 -27.94 -0.70
N VAL A 271 -12.84 -28.90 -0.49
CA VAL A 271 -13.85 -28.81 0.57
C VAL A 271 -13.21 -28.84 1.97
N THR A 272 -12.14 -29.61 2.15
CA THR A 272 -11.42 -29.72 3.43
C THR A 272 -10.78 -28.39 3.81
N ILE A 273 -10.00 -27.79 2.91
CA ILE A 273 -9.38 -26.47 3.12
C ILE A 273 -10.43 -25.40 3.40
N HIS A 274 -11.52 -25.38 2.63
CA HIS A 274 -12.63 -24.47 2.86
C HIS A 274 -13.23 -24.60 4.28
N LYS A 275 -13.47 -25.84 4.73
CA LYS A 275 -14.07 -26.11 6.04
C LYS A 275 -13.13 -25.83 7.21
N LEU A 276 -11.83 -26.06 7.03
CA LEU A 276 -10.82 -25.77 8.06
C LEU A 276 -10.71 -24.27 8.36
N ARG A 277 -11.03 -23.40 7.38
CA ARG A 277 -10.94 -21.94 7.49
C ARG A 277 -9.60 -21.50 8.13
N LEU A 278 -8.51 -22.07 7.62
CA LEU A 278 -7.17 -21.86 8.16
C LEU A 278 -6.83 -20.36 8.20
N PRO A 279 -6.18 -19.88 9.29
CA PRO A 279 -5.72 -18.50 9.37
C PRO A 279 -4.55 -18.27 8.41
N GLN A 280 -4.34 -17.02 8.02
CA GLN A 280 -3.24 -16.62 7.14
C GLN A 280 -1.84 -16.78 7.77
N LYS A 281 -1.78 -16.88 9.10
CA LYS A 281 -0.58 -17.10 9.91
C LYS A 281 -0.93 -17.87 11.17
N GLY A 282 0.03 -18.60 11.72
CA GLY A 282 -0.17 -19.45 12.90
C GLY A 282 0.43 -20.82 12.69
N ILE A 283 -0.08 -21.82 13.40
CA ILE A 283 0.39 -23.20 13.35
C ILE A 283 -0.74 -24.09 12.87
N PHE A 284 -0.45 -25.02 11.96
CA PHE A 284 -1.40 -26.02 11.50
C PHE A 284 -0.74 -27.39 11.57
N TRP A 285 -1.39 -28.34 12.23
CA TRP A 285 -0.95 -29.73 12.29
C TRP A 285 -1.78 -30.59 11.35
N ASP A 286 -1.13 -31.20 10.37
CA ASP A 286 -1.70 -32.21 9.48
C ASP A 286 -1.26 -33.60 9.98
N ILE A 287 -2.10 -34.21 10.81
CA ILE A 287 -1.79 -35.50 11.46
C ILE A 287 -2.21 -36.65 10.54
N GLY A 288 -1.26 -37.50 10.18
CA GLY A 288 -1.47 -38.54 9.16
C GLY A 288 -1.48 -37.92 7.76
N ALA A 289 -0.48 -37.07 7.48
CA ALA A 289 -0.43 -36.24 6.28
C ALA A 289 -0.42 -37.05 4.97
N GLY A 290 -0.05 -38.33 5.00
CA GLY A 290 0.02 -39.17 3.82
C GLY A 290 0.97 -38.57 2.78
N SER A 291 0.51 -38.35 1.55
CA SER A 291 1.32 -37.72 0.50
C SER A 291 1.57 -36.21 0.73
N GLY A 292 0.97 -35.64 1.77
CA GLY A 292 1.04 -34.22 2.11
C GLY A 292 0.01 -33.36 1.38
N ALA A 293 -0.97 -33.93 0.68
CA ALA A 293 -1.84 -33.16 -0.18
C ALA A 293 -2.55 -31.99 0.52
N ILE A 294 -3.06 -32.18 1.74
CA ILE A 294 -3.64 -31.10 2.55
C ILE A 294 -2.56 -30.11 2.99
N SER A 295 -1.45 -30.60 3.53
CA SER A 295 -0.30 -29.77 3.94
C SER A 295 0.20 -28.84 2.83
N ILE A 296 0.41 -29.36 1.62
CA ILE A 296 0.92 -28.63 0.46
C ILE A 296 -0.08 -27.56 0.01
N GLU A 297 -1.37 -27.90 -0.09
CA GLU A 297 -2.40 -26.94 -0.47
C GLU A 297 -2.59 -25.83 0.58
N ALA A 298 -2.58 -26.18 1.86
CA ALA A 298 -2.64 -25.23 2.97
C ALA A 298 -1.43 -24.28 2.97
N ALA A 299 -0.23 -24.82 2.76
CA ALA A 299 1.01 -24.05 2.73
C ALA A 299 1.08 -23.08 1.53
N ARG A 300 0.63 -23.51 0.34
CA ARG A 300 0.51 -22.63 -0.85
C ARG A 300 -0.50 -21.51 -0.62
N LEU A 301 -1.64 -21.83 -0.01
CA LEU A 301 -2.70 -20.86 0.25
C LEU A 301 -2.32 -19.86 1.37
N SER A 302 -1.42 -20.23 2.28
CA SER A 302 -1.02 -19.39 3.42
C SER A 302 0.49 -19.51 3.71
N PRO A 303 1.34 -18.74 3.01
CA PRO A 303 2.81 -18.81 3.15
C PRO A 303 3.35 -18.52 4.56
N ARG A 304 2.58 -17.81 5.41
CA ARG A 304 2.93 -17.52 6.81
C ARG A 304 2.35 -18.51 7.82
N LEU A 305 1.63 -19.54 7.36
CA LEU A 305 1.17 -20.63 8.20
C LEU A 305 2.29 -21.66 8.31
N SER A 306 2.74 -21.95 9.54
CA SER A 306 3.68 -23.04 9.80
C SER A 306 2.90 -24.36 9.79
N VAL A 307 3.09 -25.14 8.73
CA VAL A 307 2.40 -26.42 8.53
C VAL A 307 3.30 -27.55 9.00
N PHE A 308 2.89 -28.25 10.04
CA PHE A 308 3.56 -29.44 10.54
C PHE A 308 2.87 -30.67 9.94
N ALA A 309 3.53 -31.33 8.99
CA ALA A 309 3.06 -32.55 8.36
C ALA A 309 3.59 -33.76 9.15
N ILE A 310 2.71 -34.41 9.92
CA ILE A 310 3.09 -35.54 10.78
C ILE A 310 2.72 -36.84 10.09
N GLU A 311 3.72 -37.68 9.82
CA GLU A 311 3.55 -38.96 9.13
C GLU A 311 4.54 -40.00 9.68
N ARG A 312 4.13 -41.27 9.72
CA ARG A 312 4.96 -42.39 10.22
C ARG A 312 5.59 -43.20 9.10
N ASP A 313 4.97 -43.23 7.92
CA ASP A 313 5.43 -44.02 6.77
C ASP A 313 6.54 -43.28 5.99
N GLU A 314 7.71 -43.90 5.88
CA GLU A 314 8.87 -43.32 5.21
C GLU A 314 8.66 -43.04 3.72
N ALA A 315 7.87 -43.86 3.02
CA ALA A 315 7.58 -43.65 1.60
C ALA A 315 6.69 -42.41 1.40
N GLN A 316 5.68 -42.26 2.27
CA GLN A 316 4.81 -41.09 2.27
C GLN A 316 5.57 -39.80 2.63
N ILE A 317 6.48 -39.86 3.61
CA ILE A 317 7.39 -38.75 3.94
C ILE A 317 8.25 -38.33 2.75
N ALA A 318 8.74 -39.29 1.94
CA ALA A 318 9.50 -38.97 0.75
C ALA A 318 8.67 -38.16 -0.25
N HIS A 319 7.39 -38.51 -0.42
CA HIS A 319 6.46 -37.74 -1.25
C HIS A 319 6.18 -36.34 -0.70
N ILE A 320 5.97 -36.18 0.62
CA ILE A 320 5.81 -34.85 1.22
C ILE A 320 7.05 -33.99 0.92
N ARG A 321 8.26 -34.55 1.11
CA ARG A 321 9.51 -33.83 0.84
C ARG A 321 9.65 -33.41 -0.61
N GLU A 322 9.33 -34.32 -1.55
CA GLU A 322 9.38 -34.04 -2.98
C GLU A 322 8.37 -32.94 -3.37
N ASN A 323 7.14 -33.03 -2.87
CA ASN A 323 6.10 -32.02 -3.11
C ASN A 323 6.48 -30.66 -2.52
N SER A 324 6.92 -30.60 -1.27
CA SER A 324 7.35 -29.35 -0.63
C SER A 324 8.52 -28.71 -1.39
N THR A 325 9.44 -29.52 -1.91
CA THR A 325 10.56 -29.03 -2.75
C THR A 325 10.05 -28.51 -4.09
N ARG A 326 9.20 -29.28 -4.79
CA ARG A 326 8.64 -28.94 -6.10
C ARG A 326 7.86 -27.63 -6.09
N PHE A 327 7.10 -27.39 -5.03
CA PHE A 327 6.28 -26.18 -4.87
C PHE A 327 6.96 -25.07 -4.07
N ASN A 328 8.24 -25.25 -3.71
CA ASN A 328 9.04 -24.28 -2.94
C ASN A 328 8.34 -23.82 -1.65
N LEU A 329 8.00 -24.77 -0.78
CA LEU A 329 7.23 -24.55 0.45
C LEU A 329 8.11 -24.66 1.71
N PRO A 330 8.85 -23.60 2.07
CA PRO A 330 9.69 -23.61 3.28
C PRO A 330 8.87 -23.61 4.57
N ASN A 331 7.57 -23.33 4.49
CA ASN A 331 6.65 -23.30 5.61
C ASN A 331 6.00 -24.67 5.92
N VAL A 332 6.46 -25.75 5.28
CA VAL A 332 6.09 -27.14 5.61
C VAL A 332 7.24 -27.82 6.37
N GLU A 333 7.01 -28.15 7.63
CA GLU A 333 7.90 -28.93 8.48
C GLU A 333 7.43 -30.38 8.58
N ILE A 334 8.29 -31.32 8.22
CA ILE A 334 7.95 -32.75 8.20
C ILE A 334 8.40 -33.39 9.52
N ILE A 335 7.45 -33.96 10.25
CA ILE A 335 7.69 -34.65 11.51
C ILE A 335 7.47 -36.14 11.33
N GLN A 336 8.56 -36.91 11.31
CA GLN A 336 8.49 -38.37 11.26
C GLN A 336 8.07 -38.93 12.61
N GLY A 337 6.92 -39.60 12.67
CA GLY A 337 6.46 -40.28 13.86
C GLY A 337 4.94 -40.50 13.89
N GLU A 338 4.46 -41.08 14.97
CA GLU A 338 3.04 -41.37 15.19
C GLU A 338 2.45 -40.49 16.30
N ALA A 339 1.29 -39.89 16.05
CA ALA A 339 0.55 -39.17 17.07
C ALA A 339 -0.03 -40.15 18.12
N PRO A 340 -0.08 -39.78 19.41
CA PRO A 340 0.18 -38.44 19.97
C PRO A 340 1.65 -38.16 20.31
N GLU A 341 2.55 -39.13 20.21
CA GLU A 341 3.94 -38.94 20.63
C GLU A 341 4.70 -37.95 19.75
N ALA A 342 4.50 -38.02 18.44
CA ALA A 342 5.18 -37.15 17.46
C ALA A 342 4.83 -35.66 17.58
N VAL A 343 3.71 -35.32 18.23
CA VAL A 343 3.31 -33.91 18.42
C VAL A 343 3.79 -33.34 19.76
N LYS A 344 4.41 -34.16 20.63
CA LYS A 344 4.94 -33.68 21.91
C LYS A 344 6.15 -32.76 21.65
N GLY A 345 6.02 -31.51 22.04
CA GLY A 345 7.07 -30.49 21.88
C GLY A 345 6.89 -29.60 20.64
N LEU A 346 5.90 -29.89 19.79
CA LEU A 346 5.49 -28.97 18.74
C LEU A 346 4.75 -27.78 19.35
N PRO A 347 4.84 -26.59 18.74
CA PRO A 347 4.10 -25.43 19.22
C PRO A 347 2.58 -25.65 18.98
N PRO A 348 1.70 -25.16 19.87
CA PRO A 348 0.28 -25.48 19.82
C PRO A 348 -0.39 -24.94 18.53
N PRO A 349 -1.27 -25.74 17.89
CA PRO A 349 -1.96 -25.35 16.66
C PRO A 349 -3.05 -24.30 16.89
#